data_AF-A3M0H0-F1
#
_entry.id   AF-A3M0H0-F1
#
_cell.length_a   1.000
_cell.length_b   1.000
_cell.length_c   1.000
_cell.angle_alpha   90.00
_cell.angle_beta   90.00
_cell.angle_gamma   90.00
#
_symmetry.space_group_name_H-M   'P 1'
#
loop_
_entity.id
_entity.type
_entity.pdbx_description
1 polymer ?
#
loop_
_entity_poly.entity_id
_entity_poly.type
_entity_poly.pdbx_seq_one_letter_code
_entity_poly.pdbx_strand_id
1 'polypeptide(L)'
;MSETKVEKIRFERLKLVCRKALEQSIKKSLSPEQFKLCFPTIAGTDEGIRSLDLARSQMIGFWHENTLKEFDLIFQERNIDTKLNELDEIIQTAQRREQSQSELPAQIDKLTPTELINSTLLDGSESSLENLSMIYNQLCIDNKEMYTELQKLSIESDDLKTDINNSLETLRKEVEVIDSRKDKLNLDELIEKLGQ
;
A
#
# COMPACT_ATOMS: atom_id res chain seq x y z
N MET A 1 -6.95 2.92 14.39
CA MET A 1 -8.03 2.87 13.39
C MET A 1 -8.42 1.41 13.22
N SER A 2 -9.62 1.03 13.65
CA SER A 2 -10.14 -0.32 13.44
C SER A 2 -10.51 -0.46 11.96
N GLU A 3 -9.90 -1.41 11.25
CA GLU A 3 -10.35 -1.82 9.92
C GLU A 3 -11.81 -2.29 10.04
N THR A 4 -12.75 -1.46 9.56
CA THR A 4 -14.15 -1.87 9.45
C THR A 4 -14.20 -2.96 8.39
N LYS A 5 -14.22 -4.21 8.84
CA LYS A 5 -14.22 -5.39 7.98
C LYS A 5 -15.44 -5.32 7.06
N VAL A 6 -15.19 -5.13 5.76
CA VAL A 6 -16.28 -5.00 4.79
C VAL A 6 -17.03 -6.33 4.73
N GLU A 7 -18.30 -6.30 5.11
CA GLU A 7 -19.16 -7.46 5.01
C GLU A 7 -19.44 -7.80 3.52
N LYS A 8 -18.96 -8.96 3.08
CA LYS A 8 -19.11 -9.49 1.72
C LYS A 8 -20.30 -10.45 1.70
N ILE A 9 -21.47 -9.96 1.30
CA ILE A 9 -22.74 -10.67 1.48
C ILE A 9 -23.42 -11.02 0.16
N ARG A 10 -23.16 -10.28 -0.92
CA ARG A 10 -23.97 -10.41 -2.14
C ARG A 10 -23.69 -11.69 -2.90
N PHE A 11 -22.43 -12.10 -3.00
CA PHE A 11 -22.08 -13.33 -3.70
C PHE A 11 -22.67 -14.56 -2.99
N GLU A 12 -22.60 -14.61 -1.66
CA GLU A 12 -23.21 -15.69 -0.87
C GLU A 12 -24.74 -15.74 -1.02
N ARG A 13 -25.40 -14.56 -1.03
CA ARG A 13 -26.84 -14.49 -1.28
C ARG A 13 -27.19 -14.94 -2.70
N LEU A 14 -26.39 -14.60 -3.70
CA LEU A 14 -26.59 -15.07 -5.08
C LEU A 14 -26.53 -16.60 -5.14
N LYS A 15 -25.48 -17.23 -4.59
CA LYS A 15 -25.36 -18.69 -4.51
C LYS A 15 -26.58 -19.33 -3.84
N LEU A 16 -27.01 -18.76 -2.72
CA LEU A 16 -28.16 -19.25 -1.97
C LEU A 16 -29.44 -19.21 -2.80
N VAL A 17 -29.70 -18.10 -3.50
CA VAL A 17 -30.87 -17.96 -4.36
C VAL A 17 -30.82 -18.94 -5.53
N CYS A 18 -29.67 -19.08 -6.20
CA CYS A 18 -29.49 -20.05 -7.29
C CYS A 18 -29.77 -21.48 -6.83
N ARG A 19 -29.21 -21.89 -5.68
CA ARG A 19 -29.43 -23.22 -5.11
C ARG A 19 -30.90 -23.45 -4.76
N LYS A 20 -31.54 -22.49 -4.08
CA LYS A 20 -32.95 -22.58 -3.74
C LYS A 20 -33.84 -22.66 -4.98
N ALA A 21 -33.56 -21.87 -6.01
CA ALA A 21 -34.30 -21.90 -7.26
C ALA A 21 -34.19 -23.28 -7.94
N LEU A 22 -33.00 -23.87 -7.97
CA LEU A 22 -32.75 -25.22 -8.49
C LEU A 22 -33.55 -26.27 -7.71
N GLU A 23 -33.44 -26.28 -6.38
CA GLU A 23 -34.17 -27.22 -5.51
C GLU A 23 -35.68 -27.13 -5.70
N GLN A 24 -36.23 -25.90 -5.76
CA GLN A 24 -37.67 -25.72 -5.98
C GLN A 24 -38.09 -26.17 -7.38
N SER A 25 -37.25 -25.96 -8.39
CA SER A 25 -37.51 -26.38 -9.77
C SER A 25 -37.54 -27.90 -9.89
N ILE A 26 -36.56 -28.58 -9.28
CA ILE A 26 -36.51 -30.04 -9.20
C ILE A 26 -37.74 -30.58 -8.46
N LYS A 27 -38.05 -30.02 -7.27
CA LYS A 27 -39.17 -30.47 -6.46
C LYS A 27 -40.51 -30.37 -7.19
N LYS A 28 -40.73 -29.27 -7.92
CA LYS A 28 -41.97 -29.02 -8.63
C LYS A 28 -42.09 -29.86 -9.91
N SER A 29 -41.03 -29.95 -10.70
CA SER A 29 -41.07 -30.62 -12.01
C SER A 29 -40.92 -32.14 -11.93
N LEU A 30 -40.23 -32.63 -10.89
CA LEU A 30 -39.98 -34.06 -10.68
C LEU A 30 -40.67 -34.53 -9.41
N SER A 31 -41.91 -34.12 -9.18
CA SER A 31 -42.73 -34.68 -8.10
C SER A 31 -42.99 -36.18 -8.36
N PRO A 32 -43.01 -37.04 -7.32
CA PRO A 32 -43.25 -38.47 -7.52
C PRO A 32 -44.58 -38.74 -8.22
N GLU A 33 -45.61 -37.96 -7.90
CA GLU A 33 -46.96 -38.09 -8.44
C GLU A 33 -47.01 -37.67 -9.91
N GLN A 34 -46.40 -36.52 -10.24
CA GLN A 34 -46.32 -36.06 -11.63
C GLN A 34 -45.51 -37.03 -12.50
N PHE A 35 -44.41 -37.57 -11.95
CA PHE A 35 -43.58 -38.52 -12.67
C PHE A 35 -44.35 -39.82 -12.98
N LYS A 36 -45.11 -40.35 -12.01
CA LYS A 36 -45.95 -41.54 -12.20
C LYS A 36 -47.12 -41.31 -13.15
N LEU A 37 -47.72 -40.12 -13.13
CA LEU A 37 -48.79 -39.72 -14.06
C LEU A 37 -48.34 -39.69 -15.53
N CYS A 38 -47.07 -39.34 -15.79
CA CYS A 38 -46.50 -39.35 -17.14
C CYS A 38 -46.19 -40.76 -17.67
N PHE A 39 -46.06 -41.76 -16.79
CA PHE A 39 -45.71 -43.15 -17.14
C PHE A 39 -46.71 -44.18 -16.57
N PRO A 40 -48.01 -44.07 -16.89
CA PRO A 40 -49.07 -44.85 -16.23
C PRO A 40 -48.93 -46.36 -16.48
N THR A 41 -48.49 -46.77 -17.68
CA THR A 41 -48.30 -48.19 -18.03
C THR A 41 -47.22 -48.86 -17.19
N ILE A 42 -46.14 -48.12 -16.88
CA ILE A 42 -45.01 -48.64 -16.08
C ILE A 42 -45.37 -48.59 -14.59
N ALA A 43 -46.03 -47.51 -14.17
CA ALA A 43 -46.49 -47.32 -12.79
C ALA A 43 -47.60 -48.30 -12.36
N GLY A 44 -48.22 -49.03 -13.29
CA GLY A 44 -49.21 -50.07 -12.99
C GLY A 44 -48.64 -51.37 -12.41
N THR A 45 -47.31 -51.49 -12.34
CA THR A 45 -46.62 -52.68 -11.78
C THR A 45 -45.69 -52.28 -10.64
N ASP A 46 -45.57 -53.13 -9.61
CA ASP A 46 -44.70 -52.85 -8.46
C ASP A 46 -43.22 -52.72 -8.85
N GLU A 47 -42.77 -53.53 -9.81
CA GLU A 47 -41.40 -53.48 -10.33
C GLU A 47 -41.15 -52.22 -11.19
N GLY A 48 -42.15 -51.81 -11.96
CA GLY A 48 -42.10 -50.57 -12.74
C GLY A 48 -42.09 -49.32 -11.85
N ILE A 49 -42.80 -49.32 -10.72
CA ILE A 49 -42.72 -48.24 -9.72
C ILE A 49 -41.30 -48.12 -9.16
N ARG A 50 -40.68 -49.24 -8.75
CA ARG A 50 -39.29 -49.21 -8.24
C ARG A 50 -38.30 -48.70 -9.29
N SER A 51 -38.48 -49.12 -10.54
CA SER A 51 -37.64 -48.67 -11.66
C SER A 51 -37.79 -47.17 -11.94
N LEU A 52 -39.03 -46.65 -11.89
CA LEU A 52 -39.31 -45.23 -12.05
C LEU A 52 -38.73 -44.39 -10.90
N ASP A 53 -38.85 -44.86 -9.66
CA ASP A 53 -38.27 -44.16 -8.51
C ASP A 53 -36.74 -44.14 -8.58
N LEU A 54 -36.09 -45.23 -9.03
CA LEU A 54 -34.65 -45.27 -9.27
C LEU A 54 -34.22 -44.28 -10.37
N ALA A 55 -34.90 -44.31 -11.52
CA ALA A 55 -34.61 -43.42 -12.64
C ALA A 55 -34.79 -41.95 -12.26
N ARG A 56 -35.86 -41.64 -11.51
CA ARG A 56 -36.12 -40.31 -10.97
C ARG A 56 -35.01 -39.85 -10.04
N SER A 57 -34.59 -40.70 -9.08
CA SER A 57 -33.48 -40.37 -8.18
C SER A 57 -32.18 -40.09 -8.91
N GLN A 58 -31.86 -40.89 -9.94
CA GLN A 58 -30.69 -40.65 -10.79
C GLN A 58 -30.79 -39.32 -11.54
N MET A 59 -31.96 -39.02 -12.11
CA MET A 59 -32.18 -37.78 -12.85
C MET A 59 -32.09 -36.55 -11.95
N ILE A 60 -32.63 -36.62 -10.72
CA ILE A 60 -32.49 -35.57 -9.71
C ILE A 60 -31.02 -35.35 -9.36
N GLY A 61 -30.28 -36.43 -9.08
CA GLY A 61 -28.85 -36.35 -8.73
C GLY A 61 -28.03 -35.72 -9.85
N PHE A 62 -28.20 -36.22 -11.08
CA PHE A 62 -27.52 -35.72 -12.26
C PHE A 62 -27.82 -34.24 -12.52
N TRP A 63 -29.10 -33.86 -12.52
CA TRP A 63 -29.50 -32.46 -12.72
C TRP A 63 -28.86 -31.57 -11.66
N HIS A 64 -29.00 -31.93 -10.40
CA HIS A 64 -28.52 -31.13 -9.28
C HIS A 64 -27.00 -30.92 -9.34
N GLU A 65 -26.23 -32.01 -9.48
CA GLU A 65 -24.77 -31.93 -9.53
C GLU A 65 -24.27 -31.17 -10.76
N ASN A 66 -24.81 -31.49 -11.95
CA ASN A 66 -24.37 -30.85 -13.18
C ASN A 66 -24.69 -29.35 -13.18
N THR A 67 -25.89 -28.97 -12.72
CA THR A 67 -26.29 -27.55 -12.69
C THR A 67 -25.46 -26.74 -11.71
N LEU A 68 -25.13 -27.30 -10.54
CA LEU A 68 -24.26 -26.60 -9.59
C LEU A 68 -22.85 -26.41 -10.14
N LYS A 69 -22.29 -27.42 -10.82
CA LYS A 69 -20.99 -27.29 -11.50
C LYS A 69 -21.02 -26.21 -12.57
N GLU A 70 -22.06 -26.17 -13.39
CA GLU A 70 -22.21 -25.13 -14.42
C GLU A 70 -22.35 -23.72 -13.81
N PHE A 71 -23.08 -23.57 -12.71
CA PHE A 71 -23.14 -22.29 -11.99
C PHE A 71 -21.75 -21.85 -11.49
N ASP A 72 -20.98 -22.76 -10.90
CA ASP A 72 -19.64 -22.45 -10.42
C ASP A 72 -18.70 -22.06 -11.56
N LEU A 73 -18.79 -22.73 -12.72
CA LEU A 73 -18.04 -22.36 -13.93
C LEU A 73 -18.41 -20.94 -14.41
N ILE A 74 -19.70 -20.62 -14.50
CA ILE A 74 -20.17 -19.28 -14.89
C ILE A 74 -19.65 -18.22 -13.91
N PHE A 75 -19.68 -18.51 -12.60
CA PHE A 75 -19.19 -17.59 -11.57
C PHE A 75 -17.68 -17.31 -11.73
N GLN A 76 -16.90 -18.33 -12.06
CA GLN A 76 -15.46 -18.22 -12.32
C GLN A 76 -15.18 -17.45 -13.61
N GLU A 77 -15.80 -17.84 -14.73
CA GLU A 77 -15.60 -17.20 -16.04
C GLU A 77 -15.90 -15.70 -16.02
N ARG A 78 -16.93 -15.30 -15.28
CA ARG A 78 -17.38 -13.90 -15.21
C ARG A 78 -16.73 -13.13 -14.06
N ASN A 79 -15.93 -13.80 -13.24
CA ASN A 79 -15.33 -13.27 -12.02
C ASN A 79 -16.36 -12.56 -11.12
N ILE A 80 -17.50 -13.22 -10.89
CA ILE A 80 -18.65 -12.61 -10.21
C ILE A 80 -18.36 -12.35 -8.74
N ASP A 81 -17.61 -13.25 -8.09
CA ASP A 81 -17.22 -13.12 -6.68
C ASP A 81 -16.51 -11.79 -6.43
N THR A 82 -15.42 -11.55 -7.17
CA THR A 82 -14.63 -10.31 -7.07
C THR A 82 -15.51 -9.08 -7.32
N LYS A 83 -16.30 -9.07 -8.40
CA LYS A 83 -17.16 -7.93 -8.75
C LYS A 83 -18.21 -7.62 -7.70
N LEU A 84 -18.84 -8.64 -7.12
CA LEU A 84 -19.86 -8.43 -6.09
C LEU A 84 -19.24 -8.01 -4.75
N ASN A 85 -18.03 -8.49 -4.45
CA ASN A 85 -17.27 -8.06 -3.28
C ASN A 85 -16.83 -6.60 -3.41
N GLU A 86 -16.28 -6.21 -4.57
CA GLU A 86 -15.95 -4.81 -4.88
C GLU A 86 -17.20 -3.92 -4.79
N LEU A 87 -18.35 -4.39 -5.27
CA LEU A 87 -19.61 -3.66 -5.14
C LEU A 87 -20.04 -3.52 -3.66
N ASP A 88 -19.80 -4.52 -2.81
CA ASP A 88 -20.06 -4.43 -1.35
C ASP A 88 -19.16 -3.35 -0.73
N GLU A 89 -17.90 -3.31 -1.12
CA GLU A 89 -16.91 -2.30 -0.69
C GLU A 89 -17.30 -0.87 -1.13
N ILE A 90 -17.71 -0.70 -2.40
CA ILE A 90 -18.17 0.58 -2.95
C ILE A 90 -19.39 1.08 -2.19
N ILE A 91 -20.39 0.22 -1.96
CA ILE A 91 -21.63 0.62 -1.29
C ILE A 91 -21.38 1.00 0.17
N GLN A 92 -20.57 0.24 0.90
CA GLN A 92 -20.23 0.61 2.28
C GLN A 92 -19.42 1.91 2.35
N THR A 93 -18.56 2.15 1.37
CA THR A 93 -17.81 3.41 1.29
C THR A 93 -18.74 4.59 1.01
N ALA A 94 -19.70 4.43 0.09
CA ALA A 94 -20.72 5.44 -0.17
C ALA A 94 -21.59 5.72 1.06
N GLN A 95 -22.03 4.68 1.78
CA GLN A 95 -22.81 4.83 3.02
C GLN A 95 -22.03 5.56 4.13
N ARG A 96 -20.72 5.29 4.27
CA ARG A 96 -19.85 6.02 5.20
C ARG A 96 -19.74 7.49 4.83
N ARG A 97 -19.57 7.81 3.54
CA ARG A 97 -19.51 9.19 3.04
C ARG A 97 -20.81 9.93 3.33
N GLU A 98 -21.95 9.30 3.06
CA GLU A 98 -23.28 9.85 3.36
C GLU A 98 -23.44 10.17 4.85
N GLN A 99 -23.06 9.24 5.74
CA GLN A 99 -23.13 9.45 7.19
C GLN A 99 -22.21 10.57 7.67
N SER A 100 -21.04 10.73 7.04
CA SER A 100 -20.08 11.79 7.37
C SER A 100 -20.44 13.17 6.82
N GLN A 101 -21.50 13.30 6.00
CA GLN A 101 -21.86 14.51 5.25
C GLN A 101 -20.69 15.13 4.44
N SER A 102 -19.67 14.34 4.13
CA SER A 102 -18.41 14.82 3.58
C SER A 102 -18.52 15.21 2.10
N GLU A 103 -19.45 14.61 1.35
CA GLU A 103 -19.51 14.77 -0.11
C GLU A 103 -20.95 14.69 -0.63
N LEU A 104 -21.25 15.48 -1.67
CA LEU A 104 -22.49 15.40 -2.44
C LEU A 104 -22.40 14.26 -3.47
N PRO A 105 -23.50 13.56 -3.79
CA PRO A 105 -23.50 12.52 -4.81
C PRO A 105 -23.06 13.06 -6.17
N ALA A 106 -21.97 12.53 -6.73
CA ALA A 106 -21.51 12.89 -8.06
C ALA A 106 -22.45 12.30 -9.13
N GLN A 107 -22.99 13.13 -10.02
CA GLN A 107 -23.78 12.68 -11.16
C GLN A 107 -22.85 12.36 -12.32
N ILE A 108 -22.32 11.13 -12.33
CA ILE A 108 -21.31 10.67 -13.28
C ILE A 108 -21.81 10.82 -14.74
N ASP A 109 -23.09 10.59 -14.99
CA ASP A 109 -23.70 10.68 -16.34
C ASP A 109 -23.71 12.11 -16.91
N LYS A 110 -23.46 13.12 -16.08
CA LYS A 110 -23.37 14.52 -16.51
C LYS A 110 -21.94 15.02 -16.64
N LEU A 111 -20.95 14.21 -16.23
CA LEU A 111 -19.55 14.57 -16.34
C LEU A 111 -19.13 14.47 -17.81
N THR A 112 -18.48 15.51 -18.28
CA THR A 112 -17.82 15.52 -19.58
C THR A 112 -16.59 14.60 -19.54
N PRO A 113 -16.18 14.02 -20.68
CA PRO A 113 -14.95 13.22 -20.74
C PRO A 113 -13.71 13.96 -20.22
N THR A 114 -13.65 15.28 -20.42
CA THR A 114 -12.58 16.15 -19.88
C THR A 114 -12.59 16.22 -18.36
N GLU A 115 -13.76 16.28 -17.72
CA GLU A 115 -13.86 16.31 -16.26
C GLU A 115 -13.44 14.98 -15.64
N LEU A 116 -13.77 13.84 -16.27
CA LEU A 116 -13.33 12.51 -15.83
C LEU A 116 -11.81 12.32 -15.93
N ILE A 117 -11.22 12.80 -17.02
CA ILE A 117 -9.77 12.75 -17.23
C ILE A 117 -9.07 13.65 -16.21
N ASN A 118 -9.58 14.87 -16.00
CA ASN A 118 -9.02 15.83 -15.07
C ASN A 118 -9.11 15.35 -13.61
N SER A 119 -10.22 14.72 -13.19
CA SER A 119 -10.33 14.18 -11.82
C SER A 119 -9.26 13.12 -11.55
N THR A 120 -9.03 12.24 -12.53
CA THR A 120 -7.99 11.19 -12.43
C THR A 120 -6.58 11.77 -12.45
N LEU A 121 -6.35 12.82 -13.26
CA LEU A 121 -5.07 13.55 -13.31
C LEU A 121 -4.77 14.30 -12.02
N LEU A 122 -5.79 14.89 -11.39
CA LEU A 122 -5.65 15.64 -10.15
C LEU A 122 -5.16 14.74 -9.01
N ASP A 123 -5.77 13.57 -8.84
CA ASP A 123 -5.34 12.58 -7.83
C ASP A 123 -3.87 12.18 -8.00
N GLY A 124 -3.42 11.94 -9.24
CA GLY A 124 -2.01 11.62 -9.54
C GLY A 124 -1.07 12.81 -9.34
N SER A 125 -1.53 14.03 -9.62
CA SER A 125 -0.76 15.25 -9.46
C SER A 125 -0.54 15.62 -7.99
N GLU A 126 -1.52 15.35 -7.12
CA GLU A 126 -1.44 15.66 -5.68
C GLU A 126 -0.39 14.79 -4.99
N SER A 127 -0.37 13.48 -5.26
CA SER A 127 0.69 12.59 -4.75
C SER A 127 2.08 13.01 -5.24
N SER A 128 2.19 13.44 -6.50
CA SER A 128 3.46 13.93 -7.07
C SER A 128 3.91 15.24 -6.38
N LEU A 129 2.97 16.12 -6.06
CA LEU A 129 3.21 17.37 -5.35
C LEU A 129 3.66 17.11 -3.91
N GLU A 130 3.01 16.19 -3.19
CA GLU A 130 3.42 15.78 -1.84
C GLU A 130 4.83 15.22 -1.83
N ASN A 131 5.15 14.31 -2.77
CA ASN A 131 6.49 13.75 -2.92
C ASN A 131 7.54 14.84 -3.19
N LEU A 132 7.23 15.78 -4.09
CA LEU A 132 8.14 16.88 -4.42
C LEU A 132 8.34 17.83 -3.24
N SER A 133 7.28 18.11 -2.48
CA SER A 133 7.33 18.90 -1.25
C SER A 133 8.20 18.23 -0.19
N MET A 134 8.06 16.90 -0.02
CA MET A 134 8.90 16.13 0.89
C MET A 134 10.39 16.20 0.50
N ILE A 135 10.70 16.01 -0.79
CA ILE A 135 12.06 16.12 -1.33
C ILE A 135 12.62 17.54 -1.11
N TYR A 136 11.82 18.57 -1.40
CA TYR A 136 12.22 19.96 -1.21
C TYR A 136 12.53 20.28 0.27
N ASN A 137 11.68 19.82 1.19
CA ASN A 137 11.89 20.01 2.61
C ASN A 137 13.16 19.30 3.10
N GLN A 138 13.41 18.09 2.61
CA GLN A 138 14.64 17.37 2.93
C GLN A 138 15.89 18.11 2.43
N LEU A 139 15.88 18.59 1.18
CA LEU A 139 16.96 19.40 0.61
C LEU A 139 17.22 20.69 1.40
N CYS A 140 16.16 21.34 1.90
CA CYS A 140 16.31 22.51 2.77
C CYS A 140 17.01 22.17 4.08
N ILE A 141 16.70 21.02 4.68
CA ILE A 141 17.34 20.53 5.91
C ILE A 141 18.81 20.22 5.62
N ASP A 142 19.08 19.42 4.59
CA ASP A 142 20.44 18.99 4.22
C ASP A 142 21.33 20.19 3.90
N ASN A 143 20.84 21.16 3.13
CA ASN A 143 21.58 22.39 2.84
C ASN A 143 21.90 23.20 4.10
N LYS A 144 20.96 23.25 5.05
CA LYS A 144 21.18 23.96 6.31
C LYS A 144 22.23 23.24 7.17
N GLU A 145 22.18 21.91 7.23
CA GLU A 145 23.18 21.10 7.93
C GLU A 145 24.58 21.28 7.30
N MET A 146 24.68 21.14 5.99
CA MET A 146 25.94 21.36 5.24
C MET A 146 26.50 22.77 5.48
N TYR A 147 25.65 23.79 5.49
CA TYR A 147 26.08 25.16 5.77
C TYR A 147 26.62 25.30 7.19
N THR A 148 25.96 24.70 8.19
CA THR A 148 26.45 24.72 9.58
C THR A 148 27.77 23.97 9.74
N GLU A 149 27.95 22.87 9.01
CA GLU A 149 29.20 22.10 9.03
C GLU A 149 30.36 22.90 8.40
N LEU A 150 30.12 23.54 7.25
CA LEU A 150 31.09 24.45 6.64
C LEU A 150 31.46 25.60 7.57
N GLN A 151 30.49 26.17 8.27
CA GLN A 151 30.75 27.27 9.20
C GLN A 151 31.61 26.83 10.39
N LYS A 152 31.37 25.62 10.92
CA LYS A 152 32.24 25.03 11.96
C LYS A 152 33.65 24.80 11.45
N LEU A 153 33.80 24.19 10.27
CA LEU A 153 35.11 23.94 9.67
C LEU A 153 35.88 25.23 9.41
N SER A 154 35.19 26.30 9.01
CA SER A 154 35.79 27.62 8.82
C SER A 154 36.32 28.21 10.13
N ILE A 155 35.56 28.09 11.22
CA ILE A 155 36.00 28.54 12.55
C ILE A 155 37.21 27.74 13.02
N GLU A 156 37.16 26.40 12.92
CA GLU A 156 38.29 25.54 13.28
C GLU A 156 39.56 25.87 12.48
N SER A 157 39.42 26.19 11.19
CA SER A 157 40.56 26.61 10.35
C SER A 157 41.13 27.96 10.78
N ASP A 158 40.30 28.92 11.18
CA ASP A 158 40.76 30.24 11.64
C ASP A 158 41.42 30.14 13.02
N ASP A 159 40.90 29.30 13.92
CA ASP A 159 41.50 29.00 15.22
C ASP A 159 42.87 28.35 15.03
N LEU A 160 42.97 27.31 14.19
CA LEU A 160 44.23 26.64 13.89
C LEU A 160 45.25 27.59 13.27
N LYS A 161 44.82 28.47 12.36
CA LYS A 161 45.68 29.51 11.78
C LYS A 161 46.21 30.47 12.83
N THR A 162 45.36 30.85 13.79
CA THR A 162 45.74 31.74 14.90
C THR A 162 46.76 31.06 15.82
N ASP A 163 46.55 29.79 16.14
CA ASP A 163 47.48 28.97 16.94
C ASP A 163 48.85 28.80 16.27
N ILE A 164 48.87 28.56 14.96
CA ILE A 164 50.12 28.48 14.18
C ILE A 164 50.85 29.83 14.22
N ASN A 165 50.15 30.95 14.03
CA ASN A 165 50.76 32.28 14.09
C ASN A 165 51.33 32.59 15.47
N ASN A 166 50.61 32.22 16.55
CA ASN A 166 51.08 32.39 17.92
C ASN A 166 52.33 31.53 18.22
N SER A 167 52.35 30.30 17.71
CA SER A 167 53.50 29.39 17.83
C SER A 167 54.71 29.92 17.08
N LEU A 168 54.52 30.46 15.87
CA LEU A 168 55.58 31.11 15.09
C LEU A 168 56.14 32.35 15.78
N GLU A 169 55.29 33.19 16.36
CA GLU A 169 55.72 34.35 17.14
C GLU A 169 56.50 33.94 18.40
N THR A 170 56.09 32.86 19.06
CA THR A 170 56.80 32.32 20.22
C THR A 170 58.19 31.80 19.82
N LEU A 171 58.26 31.00 18.76
CA LEU A 171 59.52 30.53 18.19
C LEU A 171 60.43 31.69 17.78
N ARG A 172 59.87 32.74 17.15
CA ARG A 172 60.62 33.93 16.77
C ARG A 172 61.24 34.63 17.98
N LYS A 173 60.48 34.80 19.06
CA LYS A 173 60.98 35.37 20.32
C LYS A 173 62.05 34.48 20.96
N GLU A 174 61.86 33.16 20.95
CA GLU A 174 62.87 32.23 21.47
C GLU A 174 64.18 32.30 20.67
N VAL A 175 64.10 32.38 19.34
CA VAL A 175 65.27 32.58 18.47
C VAL A 175 65.97 33.92 18.77
N GLU A 176 65.23 35.03 18.93
CA GLU A 176 65.80 36.33 19.32
C GLU A 176 66.47 36.28 20.72
N VAL A 177 65.89 35.55 21.67
CA VAL A 177 66.50 35.34 22.99
C VAL A 177 67.78 34.51 22.90
N ILE A 178 67.82 33.49 22.02
CA ILE A 178 69.04 32.68 21.80
C ILE A 178 70.14 33.54 21.15
N ASP A 179 69.81 34.34 20.14
CA ASP A 179 70.78 35.23 19.47
C ASP A 179 71.34 36.26 20.45
N SER A 180 70.47 36.92 21.23
CA SER A 180 70.90 37.88 22.26
C SER A 180 71.63 37.23 23.45
N ARG A 181 71.41 35.93 23.74
CA ARG A 181 72.24 35.17 24.70
C ARG A 181 73.61 34.85 24.14
N LYS A 182 73.72 34.59 22.84
CA LYS A 182 74.99 34.37 22.14
C LYS A 182 75.85 35.64 22.17
N ASP A 183 75.23 36.81 22.04
CA ASP A 183 75.90 38.10 22.18
C ASP A 183 76.33 38.42 23.63
N LYS A 184 75.62 37.89 24.63
CA LYS A 184 75.99 38.02 26.06
C LYS A 184 77.02 37.00 26.52
N LEU A 185 77.07 35.83 25.90
CA LEU A 185 78.16 34.86 26.02
C LEU A 185 79.26 35.27 25.04
N ASN A 186 79.88 36.42 25.31
CA ASN A 186 81.10 36.80 24.63
C ASN A 186 82.19 35.80 25.06
N LEU A 187 82.27 34.69 24.33
CA LEU A 187 83.25 33.62 24.55
C LEU A 187 84.66 34.20 24.56
N ASP A 188 84.87 35.28 23.81
CA ASP A 188 86.12 36.05 23.74
C ASP A 188 86.49 36.69 25.10
N GLU A 189 85.52 37.20 25.88
CA GLU A 189 85.79 37.83 27.19
C GLU A 189 86.03 36.79 28.30
N LEU A 190 85.46 35.58 28.16
CA LEU A 190 85.71 34.45 29.07
C LEU A 190 87.03 33.73 28.78
N ILE A 191 87.43 33.64 27.51
CA ILE A 191 88.76 33.13 27.11
C ILE A 191 89.86 34.09 27.58
N GLU A 192 89.61 35.41 27.54
CA GLU A 192 90.57 36.41 28.03
C GLU A 192 90.72 36.38 29.57
N LYS A 193 89.67 36.03 30.32
CA LYS A 193 89.71 35.89 31.80
C LYS A 193 90.22 34.54 32.33
N LEU A 194 90.18 33.48 31.54
CA LEU A 194 90.73 32.15 31.90
C LEU A 194 92.17 31.97 31.41
N GLY A 195 92.70 32.89 30.60
CA GLY A 195 94.05 32.88 30.04
C GLY A 195 95.11 33.70 30.80
N GLN A 196 94.81 34.19 32.01
CA GLN A 196 95.79 34.82 32.92
C GLN A 196 96.24 33.86 34.03
#